data_AF-B8CET3-F1
#
_entry.id   AF-B8CET3-F1
#
_cell.length_a   1.000
_cell.length_b   1.000
_cell.length_c   1.000
_cell.angle_alpha   90.00
_cell.angle_beta   90.00
_cell.angle_gamma   90.00
#
_symmetry.space_group_name_H-M   'P 1'
#
loop_
_entity.id
_entity.type
_entity.pdbx_description
1 polymer ?
#
loop_
_entity_poly.entity_id
_entity_poly.type
_entity_poly.pdbx_seq_one_letter_code
_entity_poly.pdbx_strand_id
1 'polypeptide(L)'
;MTLLAFPLALSSILWIFLSILGLLTLTFVILLPAYTILLAGTTIVRAKLQQSYHVSKRDHGERNDVAPSPWSKTNTSLFQGSVFHIRHQPMVHSFKYPLHFSVVDLDEGSELFGEGNVHPCGGKMQQTNGHRGKLWPLSKLMMLRDEDHLKNGEGLALNSEVQSTSMQERIINLVHERTVGKLDLRATIDSTENGKQRNGNTHGNTMTPRKIMLVTHLMYYGYCFNPVSLYFILKPKPNNVDDEAEEIEAIVVEVSNTPWNEMSVYVLHPNSVDTVQSFVYPPSDGFKSQSYRYTWRKNFHVSPFMTMDHDYDWKFQISQDRIKVEAKMIRHPQQTDSKDGVLYFTAGFDIHRKVTPSSRYPLQLARIIYRFPIYCFIIQVWIHYEALKLLMKGVQFIPHPEGSETGASKAIAVVTKPVFAAMDIVDTWLSEWRDNGKSKEE
;
A
#
# COMPACT_ATOMS: atom_id res chain seq x y z
N MET A 1 -15.19 58.30 0.81
CA MET A 1 -14.38 57.59 -0.22
C MET A 1 -14.12 56.11 0.11
N THR A 2 -14.76 55.51 1.12
CA THR A 2 -14.47 54.12 1.58
C THR A 2 -15.48 53.05 1.13
N LEU A 3 -16.63 53.42 0.57
CA LEU A 3 -17.69 52.47 0.16
C LEU A 3 -17.61 51.98 -1.30
N LEU A 4 -16.79 52.63 -2.15
CA LEU A 4 -16.60 52.25 -3.56
C LEU A 4 -15.46 51.24 -3.78
N ALA A 5 -14.63 50.96 -2.75
CA ALA A 5 -13.51 50.04 -2.86
C ALA A 5 -13.92 48.56 -2.71
N PHE A 6 -15.05 48.28 -2.07
CA PHE A 6 -15.50 46.91 -1.76
C PHE A 6 -15.92 46.08 -3.00
N PRO A 7 -16.67 46.63 -3.99
CA PRO A 7 -17.06 45.89 -5.20
C PRO A 7 -15.87 45.61 -6.15
N LEU A 8 -14.90 46.53 -6.19
CA LEU A 8 -13.67 46.39 -6.98
C LEU A 8 -12.74 45.32 -6.39
N ALA A 9 -12.68 45.21 -5.06
CA ALA A 9 -11.93 44.15 -4.39
C ALA A 9 -12.54 42.76 -4.65
N LEU A 10 -13.88 42.62 -4.60
CA LEU A 10 -14.55 41.34 -4.85
C LEU A 10 -14.39 40.85 -6.30
N SER A 11 -14.49 41.76 -7.27
CA SER A 11 -14.26 41.43 -8.68
C SER A 11 -12.81 41.06 -8.96
N SER A 12 -11.85 41.75 -8.34
CA SER A 12 -10.42 41.40 -8.43
C SER A 12 -10.14 40.02 -7.83
N ILE A 13 -10.73 39.69 -6.68
CA ILE A 13 -10.62 38.37 -6.04
C ILE A 13 -11.20 37.28 -6.95
N LEU A 14 -12.36 37.52 -7.58
CA LEU A 14 -12.97 36.58 -8.51
C LEU A 14 -12.10 36.34 -9.75
N TRP A 15 -11.51 37.38 -10.34
CA TRP A 15 -10.59 37.24 -11.46
C TRP A 15 -9.32 36.48 -11.09
N ILE A 16 -8.74 36.76 -9.92
CA ILE A 16 -7.61 35.99 -9.39
C ILE A 16 -7.99 34.52 -9.23
N PHE A 17 -9.16 34.23 -8.65
CA PHE A 17 -9.64 32.86 -8.49
C PHE A 17 -9.84 32.14 -9.83
N LEU A 18 -10.48 32.80 -10.81
CA LEU A 18 -10.68 32.25 -12.15
C LEU A 18 -9.35 32.03 -12.88
N SER A 19 -8.38 32.94 -12.75
CA SER A 19 -7.03 32.77 -13.31
C SER A 19 -6.29 31.61 -12.67
N ILE A 20 -6.34 31.47 -11.35
CA ILE A 20 -5.75 30.33 -10.62
C ILE A 20 -6.41 29.02 -11.07
N LEU A 21 -7.74 28.99 -11.14
CA LEU A 21 -8.49 27.81 -11.59
C LEU A 21 -8.15 27.44 -13.04
N GLY A 22 -8.03 28.44 -13.93
CA GLY A 22 -7.59 28.27 -15.30
C GLY A 22 -6.18 27.69 -15.40
N LEU A 23 -5.24 28.21 -14.61
CA LEU A 23 -3.85 27.73 -14.56
C LEU A 23 -3.77 26.28 -14.02
N LEU A 24 -4.52 25.98 -12.96
CA LEU A 24 -4.62 24.62 -12.41
C LEU A 24 -5.21 23.65 -13.43
N THR A 25 -6.26 24.08 -14.14
CA THR A 25 -6.89 23.26 -15.19
C THR A 25 -5.91 22.99 -16.33
N LEU A 26 -5.24 24.02 -16.85
CA LEU A 26 -4.21 23.86 -17.89
C LEU A 26 -3.11 22.89 -17.44
N THR A 27 -2.64 23.04 -16.21
CA THR A 27 -1.54 22.23 -15.68
C THR A 27 -1.95 20.77 -15.50
N PHE A 28 -3.02 20.49 -14.77
CA PHE A 28 -3.40 19.13 -14.37
C PHE A 28 -4.20 18.37 -15.43
N VAL A 29 -4.92 19.06 -16.32
CA VAL A 29 -5.77 18.43 -17.34
C VAL A 29 -5.05 18.32 -18.69
N ILE A 30 -4.11 19.23 -19.00
CA ILE A 30 -3.46 19.29 -20.32
C ILE A 30 -1.97 18.98 -20.21
N LEU A 31 -1.20 19.82 -19.50
CA LEU A 31 0.26 19.74 -19.50
C LEU A 31 0.78 18.46 -18.84
N LEU A 32 0.24 18.10 -17.67
CA LEU A 32 0.68 16.92 -16.92
C LEU A 32 0.37 15.61 -17.67
N PRO A 33 -0.84 15.38 -18.22
CA PRO A 33 -1.09 14.21 -19.06
C PRO A 33 -0.21 14.20 -20.31
N ALA A 34 -0.05 15.33 -21.01
CA ALA A 34 0.81 15.40 -22.19
C ALA A 34 2.27 15.05 -21.88
N TYR A 35 2.81 15.56 -20.77
CA TYR A 35 4.16 15.25 -20.30
C TYR A 35 4.32 13.76 -19.97
N THR A 36 3.36 13.16 -19.25
CA THR A 36 3.42 11.72 -18.94
C THR A 36 3.35 10.83 -20.18
N ILE A 37 2.52 11.18 -21.16
CA ILE A 37 2.41 10.45 -22.43
C ILE A 37 3.70 10.59 -23.24
N LEU A 38 4.31 11.77 -23.25
CA LEU A 38 5.62 11.98 -23.88
C LEU A 38 6.71 11.11 -23.25
N LEU A 39 6.76 11.03 -21.91
CA LEU A 39 7.70 10.14 -21.22
C LEU A 39 7.43 8.65 -21.49
N ALA A 40 6.16 8.25 -21.59
CA ALA A 40 5.83 6.88 -21.98
C ALA A 40 6.23 6.57 -23.43
N GLY A 41 5.98 7.50 -24.36
CA GLY A 41 6.37 7.36 -25.77
C GLY A 41 7.89 7.25 -25.92
N THR A 42 8.64 8.11 -25.24
CA THR A 42 10.11 8.05 -25.24
C THR A 42 10.66 6.77 -24.61
N THR A 43 10.01 6.26 -23.55
CA THR A 43 10.34 4.95 -22.95
C THR A 43 10.16 3.82 -23.97
N ILE A 44 9.07 3.82 -24.74
CA ILE A 44 8.81 2.83 -25.79
C ILE A 44 9.84 2.93 -26.92
N VAL A 45 10.14 4.13 -27.39
CA VAL A 45 11.13 4.34 -28.47
C VAL A 45 12.51 3.87 -28.02
N ARG A 46 12.94 4.24 -26.81
CA ARG A 46 14.22 3.79 -26.23
C ARG A 46 14.31 2.27 -26.16
N ALA A 47 13.28 1.62 -25.62
CA ALA A 47 13.22 0.16 -25.51
C ALA A 47 13.38 -0.52 -26.88
N LYS A 48 12.67 -0.02 -27.91
CA LYS A 48 12.79 -0.54 -29.28
C LYS A 48 14.19 -0.34 -29.86
N LEU A 49 14.80 0.84 -29.67
CA LEU A 49 16.15 1.13 -30.16
C LEU A 49 17.20 0.21 -29.52
N GLN A 50 17.11 -0.03 -28.22
CA GLN A 50 18.01 -0.95 -27.51
C GLN A 50 17.85 -2.39 -28.02
N GLN A 51 16.61 -2.82 -28.27
CA GLN A 51 16.32 -4.14 -28.81
C GLN A 51 16.89 -4.31 -30.22
N SER A 52 16.69 -3.34 -31.12
CA SER A 52 17.27 -3.34 -32.47
C SER A 52 18.79 -3.35 -32.45
N TYR A 53 19.42 -2.62 -31.53
CA TYR A 53 20.87 -2.63 -31.35
C TYR A 53 21.40 -4.01 -30.93
N HIS A 54 20.73 -4.68 -29.99
CA HIS A 54 21.11 -6.02 -29.54
C HIS A 54 20.91 -7.10 -30.61
N VAL A 55 19.85 -7.01 -31.41
CA VAL A 55 19.62 -7.91 -32.56
C VAL A 55 20.72 -7.73 -33.60
N SER A 56 21.02 -6.48 -33.98
CA SER A 56 22.08 -6.17 -34.95
C SER A 56 23.48 -6.66 -34.52
N LYS A 57 23.72 -6.81 -33.21
CA LYS A 57 24.98 -7.31 -32.66
C LYS A 57 25.03 -8.83 -32.51
N ARG A 58 23.87 -9.51 -32.51
CA ARG A 58 23.77 -10.98 -32.39
C ARG A 58 23.82 -11.71 -33.73
N ASP A 59 23.72 -11.01 -34.87
CA ASP A 59 23.74 -11.66 -36.18
C ASP A 59 25.17 -12.01 -36.66
N HIS A 60 25.65 -13.14 -36.14
CA HIS A 60 26.16 -14.24 -36.97
C HIS A 60 25.27 -15.47 -36.71
N GLY A 61 24.06 -15.45 -37.29
CA GLY A 61 23.24 -16.64 -37.56
C GLY A 61 22.36 -17.15 -36.41
N GLU A 62 21.12 -16.66 -36.32
CA GLU A 62 19.90 -17.48 -36.21
C GLU A 62 18.59 -16.67 -36.13
N ARG A 63 17.62 -17.11 -36.94
CA ARG A 63 16.15 -16.86 -37.07
C ARG A 63 15.46 -15.56 -36.59
N ASN A 64 14.56 -15.11 -37.49
CA ASN A 64 13.57 -14.02 -37.42
C ASN A 64 12.42 -14.21 -36.41
N ASP A 65 12.71 -14.50 -35.14
CA ASP A 65 11.67 -14.39 -34.10
C ASP A 65 11.61 -12.93 -33.61
N VAL A 66 10.43 -12.30 -33.72
CA VAL A 66 10.21 -10.95 -33.17
C VAL A 66 10.47 -11.01 -31.67
N ALA A 67 11.61 -10.46 -31.24
CA ALA A 67 12.00 -10.53 -29.85
C ALA A 67 10.88 -9.91 -28.96
N PRO A 68 10.54 -10.56 -27.82
CA PRO A 68 9.46 -10.11 -26.95
C PRO A 68 9.74 -8.71 -26.39
N SER A 69 8.68 -7.98 -26.06
CA SER A 69 8.82 -6.66 -25.43
C SER A 69 9.63 -6.77 -24.14
N PRO A 70 10.44 -5.75 -23.76
CA PRO A 70 11.22 -5.79 -22.51
C PRO A 70 10.39 -6.00 -21.24
N TRP A 71 9.08 -5.75 -21.32
CA TRP A 71 8.16 -5.88 -20.21
C TRP A 71 7.32 -7.17 -20.27
N SER A 72 7.21 -7.87 -21.41
CA SER A 72 6.20 -8.94 -21.57
C SER A 72 6.43 -10.22 -20.76
N LYS A 73 7.52 -10.30 -19.98
CA LYS A 73 7.82 -11.42 -19.08
C LYS A 73 7.90 -11.00 -17.61
N THR A 74 7.50 -9.78 -17.27
CA THR A 74 7.65 -9.28 -15.90
C THR A 74 6.49 -9.76 -15.03
N ASN A 75 6.81 -10.25 -13.84
CA ASN A 75 5.84 -10.57 -12.80
C ASN A 75 5.17 -9.30 -12.27
N THR A 76 5.96 -8.21 -12.22
CA THR A 76 5.51 -6.88 -11.83
C THR A 76 4.43 -6.35 -12.75
N SER A 77 3.30 -5.93 -12.18
CA SER A 77 2.16 -5.41 -12.93
C SER A 77 1.23 -4.54 -12.09
N LEU A 78 0.20 -3.99 -12.75
CA LEU A 78 -0.83 -3.21 -12.10
C LEU A 78 -2.10 -4.02 -11.90
N PHE A 79 -2.57 -4.02 -10.67
CA PHE A 79 -3.85 -4.57 -10.28
C PHE A 79 -4.86 -3.45 -10.05
N GLN A 80 -6.12 -3.72 -10.40
CA GLN A 80 -7.23 -2.81 -10.13
C GLN A 80 -8.33 -3.56 -9.41
N GLY A 81 -8.98 -2.89 -8.47
CA GLY A 81 -10.15 -3.43 -7.82
C GLY A 81 -10.85 -2.39 -6.98
N SER A 82 -11.38 -2.85 -5.86
CA SER A 82 -12.08 -2.00 -4.90
C SER A 82 -11.62 -2.29 -3.49
N VAL A 83 -11.46 -1.23 -2.72
CA VAL A 83 -11.30 -1.27 -1.27
C VAL A 83 -12.67 -1.02 -0.65
N PHE A 84 -12.99 -1.76 0.41
CA PHE A 84 -14.22 -1.59 1.16
C PHE A 84 -13.94 -1.54 2.65
N HIS A 85 -14.66 -0.69 3.36
CA HIS A 85 -14.61 -0.53 4.79
C HIS A 85 -16.02 -0.69 5.33
N ILE A 86 -16.20 -1.53 6.35
CA ILE A 86 -17.46 -1.80 7.02
C ILE A 86 -17.21 -1.72 8.52
N ARG A 87 -17.84 -0.75 9.16
CA ARG A 87 -17.99 -0.68 10.60
C ARG A 87 -19.29 -1.36 11.00
N HIS A 88 -19.19 -2.31 11.90
CA HIS A 88 -20.33 -3.04 12.48
C HIS A 88 -20.74 -2.43 13.82
N GLN A 89 -19.79 -1.89 14.58
CA GLN A 89 -20.01 -1.33 15.92
C GLN A 89 -19.24 -0.01 16.15
N PRO A 90 -19.73 0.90 17.01
CA PRO A 90 -21.07 0.88 17.64
C PRO A 90 -22.18 1.26 16.65
N MET A 91 -21.83 1.96 15.56
CA MET A 91 -22.76 2.43 14.54
C MET A 91 -22.39 1.84 13.19
N VAL A 92 -23.38 1.23 12.52
CA VAL A 92 -23.18 0.64 11.20
C VAL A 92 -22.85 1.74 10.18
N HIS A 93 -21.76 1.53 9.47
CA HIS A 93 -21.31 2.43 8.43
C HIS A 93 -20.41 1.70 7.44
N SER A 94 -20.63 1.88 6.15
CA SER A 94 -19.81 1.24 5.14
C SER A 94 -19.62 2.12 3.93
N PHE A 95 -18.45 2.03 3.32
CA PHE A 95 -18.15 2.67 2.05
C PHE A 95 -17.19 1.80 1.23
N LYS A 96 -17.21 1.99 -0.08
CA LYS A 96 -16.42 1.22 -1.05
C LYS A 96 -15.96 2.16 -2.15
N TYR A 97 -14.70 2.05 -2.55
CA TYR A 97 -14.11 2.90 -3.57
C TYR A 97 -13.13 2.11 -4.45
N PRO A 98 -13.01 2.48 -5.74
CA PRO A 98 -12.05 1.83 -6.63
C PRO A 98 -10.62 2.25 -6.28
N LEU A 99 -9.68 1.33 -6.43
CA LEU A 99 -8.26 1.61 -6.20
C LEU A 99 -7.36 0.75 -7.09
N HIS A 100 -6.14 1.23 -7.33
CA HIS A 100 -5.10 0.54 -8.08
C HIS A 100 -3.93 0.21 -7.17
N PHE A 101 -3.44 -1.02 -7.23
CA PHE A 101 -2.24 -1.44 -6.53
C PHE A 101 -1.16 -1.81 -7.54
N SER A 102 0.08 -1.45 -7.22
CA SER A 102 1.25 -2.01 -7.89
C SER A 102 1.61 -3.31 -7.19
N VAL A 103 1.70 -4.38 -7.96
CA VAL A 103 2.20 -5.67 -7.51
C VAL A 103 3.59 -5.81 -8.11
N VAL A 104 4.62 -5.68 -7.27
CA VAL A 104 6.03 -5.59 -7.66
C VAL A 104 6.75 -6.84 -7.20
N ASP A 105 7.41 -7.51 -8.13
CA ASP A 105 8.41 -8.53 -7.80
C ASP A 105 9.70 -7.81 -7.43
N LEU A 106 10.17 -7.96 -6.19
CA LEU A 106 11.32 -7.21 -5.71
C LEU A 106 12.61 -7.57 -6.46
N ASP A 107 12.72 -8.78 -7.03
CA ASP A 107 13.84 -9.18 -7.87
C ASP A 107 13.89 -8.39 -9.20
N GLU A 108 12.76 -7.86 -9.67
CA GLU A 108 12.65 -7.06 -10.90
C GLU A 108 12.75 -5.55 -10.64
N GLY A 109 12.72 -5.11 -9.38
CA GLY A 109 12.55 -3.70 -8.99
C GLY A 109 13.64 -2.78 -9.56
N SER A 110 14.91 -3.10 -9.33
CA SER A 110 16.05 -2.30 -9.81
C SER A 110 16.14 -2.29 -11.34
N GLU A 111 15.83 -3.41 -12.00
CA GLU A 111 15.84 -3.50 -13.47
C GLU A 111 14.72 -2.65 -14.10
N LEU A 112 13.55 -2.59 -13.47
CA LEU A 112 12.40 -1.83 -13.97
C LEU A 112 12.54 -0.33 -13.70
N PHE A 113 12.78 0.04 -12.45
CA PHE A 113 12.75 1.44 -11.99
C PHE A 113 14.11 2.15 -12.10
N GLY A 114 15.21 1.39 -12.11
CA GLY A 114 16.59 1.88 -12.09
C GLY A 114 17.16 2.01 -10.67
N GLU A 115 18.48 1.91 -10.56
CA GLU A 115 19.21 1.94 -9.27
C GLU A 115 19.10 3.30 -8.54
N GLY A 116 18.80 4.37 -9.27
CA GLY A 116 18.54 5.67 -8.65
C GLY A 116 17.17 5.78 -7.95
N ASN A 117 16.29 4.78 -8.14
CA ASN A 117 14.96 4.72 -7.54
C ASN A 117 14.80 3.54 -6.57
N VAL A 118 15.54 2.44 -6.77
CA VAL A 118 15.46 1.20 -6.00
C VAL A 118 16.86 0.64 -5.80
N HIS A 119 17.25 0.43 -4.54
CA HIS A 119 18.51 -0.18 -4.15
C HIS A 119 18.53 -1.66 -4.58
N PRO A 120 19.54 -2.11 -5.35
CA PRO A 120 19.66 -3.51 -5.74
C PRO A 120 20.02 -4.38 -4.54
N CYS A 121 19.45 -5.59 -4.48
CA CYS A 121 19.80 -6.59 -3.47
C CYS A 121 21.23 -7.10 -3.70
N GLY A 122 22.04 -7.15 -2.64
CA GLY A 122 23.42 -7.63 -2.66
C GLY A 122 24.46 -6.67 -3.26
N GLY A 123 24.04 -5.47 -3.64
CA GLY A 123 24.91 -4.44 -4.21
C GLY A 123 25.15 -3.30 -3.23
N LYS A 124 26.41 -2.97 -2.94
CA LYS A 124 26.72 -1.63 -2.41
C LYS A 124 26.39 -0.61 -3.49
N MET A 125 25.76 0.51 -3.11
CA MET A 125 25.54 1.67 -3.99
C MET A 125 26.89 2.18 -4.51
N GLN A 126 27.39 1.61 -5.60
CA GLN A 126 28.51 2.20 -6.32
C GLN A 126 27.98 3.45 -6.99
N GLN A 127 28.76 4.54 -6.96
CA GLN A 127 28.59 5.70 -7.82
C GLN A 127 28.83 5.32 -9.30
N THR A 128 28.16 4.29 -9.79
CA THR A 128 28.05 4.02 -11.22
C THR A 128 27.17 5.11 -11.81
N ASN A 129 27.43 5.49 -13.05
CA ASN A 129 26.53 6.35 -13.81
C ASN A 129 25.16 5.65 -13.89
N GLY A 130 24.27 5.94 -12.93
CA GLY A 130 23.17 5.07 -12.48
C GLY A 130 22.46 4.32 -13.60
N HIS A 131 22.36 2.99 -13.44
CA HIS A 131 21.72 2.15 -14.43
C HIS A 131 20.26 2.59 -14.62
N ARG A 132 19.94 3.10 -15.82
CA ARG A 132 18.59 3.55 -16.16
C ARG A 132 17.71 2.34 -16.44
N GLY A 133 16.77 2.05 -15.54
CA GLY A 133 15.84 0.92 -15.66
C GLY A 133 15.02 0.93 -16.96
N LYS A 134 14.36 -0.19 -17.24
CA LYS A 134 13.54 -0.43 -18.45
C LYS A 134 12.40 0.57 -18.60
N LEU A 135 11.88 1.12 -17.50
CA LEU A 135 10.80 2.12 -17.52
C LEU A 135 11.31 3.56 -17.63
N TRP A 136 12.62 3.81 -17.65
CA TRP A 136 13.12 5.18 -17.81
C TRP A 136 12.92 5.68 -19.26
N PRO A 137 12.46 6.93 -19.47
CA PRO A 137 12.32 8.00 -18.47
C PRO A 137 10.98 8.08 -17.71
N LEU A 138 9.98 7.26 -18.03
CA LEU A 138 8.70 7.25 -17.33
C LEU A 138 8.83 6.98 -15.82
N SER A 139 9.79 6.14 -15.42
CA SER A 139 10.10 5.85 -14.01
C SER A 139 10.57 7.07 -13.19
N LYS A 140 10.82 8.24 -13.80
CA LYS A 140 11.03 9.47 -13.04
C LYS A 140 9.78 9.98 -12.33
N LEU A 141 8.60 9.58 -12.81
CA LEU A 141 7.32 10.02 -12.25
C LEU A 141 6.72 9.01 -11.27
N MET A 142 7.34 7.83 -11.13
CA MET A 142 6.90 6.77 -10.22
C MET A 142 8.10 6.20 -9.48
N MET A 143 8.03 6.17 -8.16
CA MET A 143 9.09 5.62 -7.33
C MET A 143 8.53 4.51 -6.45
N LEU A 144 9.23 3.38 -6.42
CA LEU A 144 9.04 2.42 -5.35
C LEU A 144 9.62 3.06 -4.09
N ARG A 145 8.80 3.17 -3.04
CA ARG A 145 9.22 3.79 -1.78
C ARG A 145 10.18 2.84 -1.07
N ASP A 146 11.44 2.89 -1.47
CA ASP A 146 12.51 2.09 -0.88
C ASP A 146 12.82 2.58 0.53
N GLU A 147 13.09 3.87 0.71
CA GLU A 147 13.40 4.43 2.03
C GLU A 147 12.14 4.84 2.81
N ASP A 148 12.12 4.52 4.11
CA ASP A 148 11.05 4.92 5.02
C ASP A 148 11.19 6.41 5.41
N HIS A 149 10.06 7.10 5.45
CA HIS A 149 9.96 8.52 5.78
C HIS A 149 8.97 8.79 6.93
N LEU A 150 8.55 7.76 7.66
CA LEU A 150 7.59 7.87 8.76
C LEU A 150 8.27 8.06 10.12
N LYS A 151 7.58 8.76 11.03
CA LYS A 151 8.20 9.47 12.16
C LYS A 151 8.72 8.60 13.29
N ASN A 152 8.11 7.44 13.52
CA ASN A 152 8.49 6.53 14.59
C ASN A 152 9.63 5.59 14.18
N GLY A 153 9.95 5.54 12.88
CA GLY A 153 10.99 4.70 12.29
C GLY A 153 10.93 3.23 12.69
N GLU A 154 9.72 2.76 13.00
CA GLU A 154 9.37 1.33 13.09
C GLU A 154 9.19 0.69 11.71
N GLY A 155 9.34 1.44 10.62
CA GLY A 155 9.46 0.85 9.29
C GLY A 155 10.84 0.26 9.03
N LEU A 156 11.06 -0.13 7.77
CA LEU A 156 12.29 -0.81 7.33
C LEU A 156 13.47 0.19 7.28
N ALA A 157 14.06 0.52 8.43
CA ALA A 157 15.38 1.14 8.69
C ALA A 157 15.35 2.47 9.48
N LEU A 158 16.11 2.52 10.58
CA LEU A 158 16.51 3.77 11.25
C LEU A 158 18.02 3.92 11.49
N ASN A 159 18.83 2.88 11.25
CA ASN A 159 20.28 2.98 11.45
C ASN A 159 20.97 3.43 10.15
N SER A 160 21.91 4.36 10.26
CA SER A 160 22.70 4.92 9.15
C SER A 160 23.50 3.87 8.35
N GLU A 161 23.77 2.70 8.92
CA GLU A 161 24.35 1.55 8.20
C GLU A 161 23.34 0.77 7.34
N VAL A 162 22.03 0.89 7.62
CA VAL A 162 20.94 0.16 6.94
C VAL A 162 20.39 0.94 5.74
N GLN A 163 20.65 2.25 5.63
CA GLN A 163 20.23 3.07 4.48
C GLN A 163 20.83 2.60 3.14
N SER A 164 21.93 1.85 3.15
CA SER A 164 22.52 1.27 1.94
C SER A 164 22.02 -0.15 1.60
N THR A 165 21.10 -0.71 2.39
CA THR A 165 20.55 -2.06 2.16
C THR A 165 19.28 -2.00 1.34
N SER A 166 19.04 -3.00 0.49
CA SER A 166 17.84 -3.04 -0.35
C SER A 166 16.57 -3.34 0.43
N MET A 167 15.40 -2.95 -0.10
CA MET A 167 14.10 -3.34 0.48
C MET A 167 13.98 -4.85 0.71
N GLN A 168 14.50 -5.64 -0.22
CA GLN A 168 14.47 -7.09 -0.15
C GLN A 168 15.29 -7.61 1.05
N GLU A 169 16.51 -7.11 1.23
CA GLU A 169 17.36 -7.45 2.37
C GLU A 169 16.74 -7.05 3.70
N ARG A 170 16.13 -5.85 3.77
CA ARG A 170 15.47 -5.38 5.00
C ARG A 170 14.31 -6.29 5.39
N ILE A 171 13.51 -6.75 4.43
CA ILE A 171 12.43 -7.72 4.68
C ILE A 171 13.00 -9.07 5.13
N ILE A 172 14.06 -9.56 4.48
CA ILE A 172 14.69 -10.84 4.84
C ILE A 172 15.22 -10.80 6.28
N ASN A 173 15.91 -9.71 6.65
CA ASN A 173 16.44 -9.51 7.99
C ASN A 173 15.31 -9.41 9.03
N LEU A 174 14.25 -8.65 8.72
CA LEU A 174 13.09 -8.51 9.59
C LEU A 174 12.40 -9.85 9.85
N VAL A 175 12.19 -10.66 8.80
CA VAL A 175 11.58 -11.99 8.93
C VAL A 175 12.45 -12.90 9.78
N HIS A 176 13.77 -12.88 9.56
CA HIS A 176 14.71 -13.66 10.36
C HIS A 176 14.67 -13.26 11.84
N GLU A 177 14.69 -11.96 12.14
CA GLU A 177 14.62 -11.42 13.50
C GLU A 177 13.29 -11.80 14.18
N ARG A 178 12.15 -11.49 13.54
CA ARG A 178 10.82 -11.72 14.11
C ARG A 178 10.47 -13.19 14.24
N THR A 179 11.14 -14.09 13.50
CA THR A 179 10.97 -15.54 13.64
C THR A 179 12.01 -16.19 14.57
N VAL A 180 12.81 -15.37 15.29
CA VAL A 180 13.86 -15.85 16.21
C VAL A 180 14.84 -16.78 15.50
N GLY A 181 15.18 -16.44 14.26
CA GLY A 181 16.09 -17.18 13.40
C GLY A 181 15.55 -18.49 12.81
N LYS A 182 14.29 -18.86 13.08
CA LYS A 182 13.71 -20.13 12.59
C LYS A 182 13.38 -20.12 11.11
N LEU A 183 13.09 -18.95 10.54
CA LEU A 183 12.94 -18.76 9.10
C LEU A 183 14.12 -17.94 8.60
N ASP A 184 15.04 -18.60 7.91
CA ASP A 184 16.17 -17.95 7.25
C ASP A 184 15.91 -17.89 5.74
N LEU A 185 16.05 -16.70 5.17
CA LEU A 185 15.84 -16.40 3.75
C LEU A 185 17.12 -15.87 3.08
N ARG A 186 18.29 -15.95 3.73
CA ARG A 186 19.56 -15.47 3.18
C ARG A 186 19.95 -16.11 1.85
N ALA A 187 19.55 -17.35 1.61
CA ALA A 187 19.73 -18.01 0.30
C ALA A 187 19.08 -17.24 -0.86
N THR A 188 18.06 -16.42 -0.60
CA THR A 188 17.50 -15.49 -1.59
C THR A 188 18.52 -14.43 -1.98
N ILE A 189 19.21 -13.82 -1.01
CA ILE A 189 20.24 -12.78 -1.24
C ILE A 189 21.38 -13.37 -2.08
N ASP A 190 21.91 -14.53 -1.68
CA ASP A 190 23.02 -15.20 -2.37
C ASP A 190 22.69 -15.56 -3.84
N SER A 191 21.42 -15.85 -4.11
CA SER A 191 20.94 -16.15 -5.46
C SER A 191 20.87 -14.91 -6.35
N THR A 192 20.49 -13.77 -5.77
CA THR A 192 20.37 -12.49 -6.47
C THR A 192 21.75 -11.87 -6.74
N GLU A 193 22.71 -12.02 -5.81
CA GLU A 193 24.10 -11.56 -5.98
C GLU A 193 24.85 -12.27 -7.11
N ASN A 194 24.67 -13.58 -7.26
CA ASN A 194 25.52 -14.39 -8.13
C ASN A 194 25.01 -14.55 -9.57
N GLY A 195 23.85 -13.98 -9.93
CA GLY A 195 23.33 -13.89 -11.31
C GLY A 195 23.21 -15.22 -12.10
N LYS A 196 23.46 -16.37 -11.47
CA LYS A 196 23.42 -17.72 -12.04
C LYS A 196 23.03 -18.68 -10.93
N GLN A 197 21.99 -19.46 -11.19
CA GLN A 197 21.66 -20.66 -10.41
C GLN A 197 22.93 -21.50 -10.24
N ARG A 198 23.52 -21.47 -9.05
CA ARG A 198 24.56 -22.42 -8.66
C ARG A 198 23.82 -23.72 -8.32
N ASN A 199 23.81 -24.66 -9.26
CA ASN A 199 23.58 -26.07 -8.93
C ASN A 199 24.77 -26.54 -8.08
N GLY A 200 24.74 -26.20 -6.78
CA GLY A 200 25.75 -26.55 -5.81
C GLY A 200 25.23 -27.65 -4.89
N ASN A 201 25.62 -28.89 -5.20
CA ASN A 201 25.56 -30.00 -4.26
C ASN A 201 26.39 -29.64 -3.01
N THR A 202 25.74 -29.14 -1.98
CA THR A 202 26.33 -29.02 -0.64
C THR A 202 25.46 -29.84 0.29
N HIS A 203 26.03 -30.90 0.86
CA HIS A 203 25.36 -31.80 1.79
C HIS A 203 24.92 -31.03 3.04
N GLY A 204 23.60 -30.95 3.26
CA GLY A 204 22.98 -30.43 4.48
C GLY A 204 22.12 -29.18 4.24
N ASN A 205 20.83 -29.39 3.92
CA ASN A 205 19.77 -28.38 3.79
C ASN A 205 19.92 -27.36 2.64
N THR A 206 19.62 -27.79 1.41
CA THR A 206 19.55 -26.90 0.23
C THR A 206 18.43 -25.87 0.40
N MET A 207 18.76 -24.67 0.88
CA MET A 207 17.80 -23.58 0.99
C MET A 207 17.51 -23.02 -0.41
N THR A 208 16.27 -23.15 -0.86
CA THR A 208 15.83 -22.57 -2.13
C THR A 208 15.60 -21.05 -1.97
N PRO A 209 15.92 -20.25 -2.99
CA PRO A 209 15.60 -18.82 -2.97
C PRO A 209 14.08 -18.62 -2.97
N ARG A 210 13.61 -17.64 -2.21
CA ARG A 210 12.20 -17.26 -2.10
C ARG A 210 11.98 -15.96 -2.87
N LYS A 211 10.91 -15.92 -3.64
CA LYS A 211 10.46 -14.72 -4.33
C LYS A 211 9.67 -13.85 -3.37
N ILE A 212 9.83 -12.53 -3.44
CA ILE A 212 9.10 -11.59 -2.60
C ILE A 212 8.22 -10.69 -3.48
N MET A 213 6.91 -10.89 -3.38
CA MET A 213 5.92 -10.08 -4.10
C MET A 213 5.33 -9.00 -3.19
N LEU A 214 5.55 -7.74 -3.54
CA LEU A 214 5.06 -6.57 -2.83
C LEU A 214 3.77 -6.03 -3.47
N VAL A 215 2.70 -5.96 -2.69
CA VAL A 215 1.47 -5.24 -3.04
C VAL A 215 1.47 -3.90 -2.32
N THR A 216 1.60 -2.80 -3.07
CA THR A 216 1.77 -1.45 -2.51
C THR A 216 1.23 -0.37 -3.43
N HIS A 217 1.11 0.86 -2.92
CA HIS A 217 1.14 2.05 -3.75
C HIS A 217 2.56 2.54 -4.00
N LEU A 218 2.80 3.01 -5.23
CA LEU A 218 4.02 3.74 -5.56
C LEU A 218 3.85 5.21 -5.18
N MET A 219 4.98 5.91 -5.06
CA MET A 219 5.00 7.35 -5.00
C MET A 219 4.86 7.91 -6.42
N TYR A 220 3.94 8.86 -6.62
CA TYR A 220 3.73 9.53 -7.90
C TYR A 220 3.93 11.03 -7.70
N TYR A 221 4.84 11.64 -8.48
CA TYR A 221 5.21 13.06 -8.34
C TYR A 221 5.65 13.46 -6.93
N GLY A 222 6.32 12.57 -6.20
CA GLY A 222 6.75 12.83 -4.82
C GLY A 222 5.65 12.65 -3.77
N TYR A 223 4.41 12.39 -4.18
CA TYR A 223 3.30 12.13 -3.26
C TYR A 223 2.98 10.64 -3.18
N CYS A 224 2.83 10.14 -1.96
CA CYS A 224 2.50 8.75 -1.68
C CYS A 224 1.35 8.68 -0.66
N PHE A 225 0.23 8.09 -1.06
CA PHE A 225 -0.83 7.69 -0.13
C PHE A 225 -0.88 6.16 -0.11
N ASN A 226 -0.28 5.57 0.93
CA ASN A 226 -0.06 4.13 1.02
C ASN A 226 -0.42 3.60 2.42
N PRO A 227 -1.70 3.32 2.70
CA PRO A 227 -2.15 2.91 4.04
C PRO A 227 -1.68 1.50 4.44
N VAL A 228 -1.41 0.63 3.45
CA VAL A 228 -0.96 -0.74 3.69
C VAL A 228 -0.04 -1.22 2.56
N SER A 229 1.06 -1.88 2.93
CA SER A 229 1.90 -2.65 2.02
C SER A 229 1.94 -4.12 2.48
N LEU A 230 1.81 -5.05 1.55
CA LEU A 230 1.86 -6.48 1.84
C LEU A 230 3.01 -7.13 1.08
N TYR A 231 3.92 -7.77 1.80
CA TYR A 231 5.02 -8.53 1.22
C TYR A 231 4.69 -10.01 1.37
N PHE A 232 4.44 -10.68 0.24
CA PHE A 232 4.21 -12.12 0.19
C PHE A 232 5.55 -12.81 -0.08
N ILE A 233 6.04 -13.59 0.88
CA ILE A 233 7.21 -14.45 0.71
C ILE A 233 6.71 -15.77 0.12
N LEU A 234 7.11 -16.03 -1.12
CA LEU A 234 6.63 -17.15 -1.91
C LEU A 234 7.70 -18.23 -2.01
N LYS A 235 7.32 -19.45 -1.64
CA LYS A 235 8.16 -20.63 -1.74
C LYS A 235 8.00 -21.24 -3.13
N PRO A 236 9.11 -21.52 -3.83
CA PRO A 236 9.04 -22.25 -5.09
C PRO A 236 8.55 -23.67 -4.82
N LYS A 237 7.56 -24.13 -5.57
CA LYS A 237 7.12 -25.53 -5.53
C LYS A 237 8.19 -26.43 -6.16
N PRO A 238 8.38 -27.66 -5.65
CA PRO A 238 9.23 -28.64 -6.32
C PRO A 238 8.67 -28.93 -7.73
N ASN A 239 9.58 -29.11 -8.70
CA ASN A 239 9.35 -29.20 -10.17
C ASN A 239 8.39 -30.32 -10.67
N ASN A 240 7.59 -30.95 -9.81
CA ASN A 240 6.75 -32.11 -10.11
C ASN A 240 5.24 -31.90 -9.86
N VAL A 241 4.77 -30.66 -9.74
CA VAL A 241 3.33 -30.37 -9.59
C VAL A 241 2.91 -29.37 -10.65
N ASP A 242 1.97 -29.76 -11.52
CA ASP A 242 1.37 -28.93 -12.59
C ASP A 242 0.58 -27.70 -12.07
N ASP A 243 0.68 -27.39 -10.77
CA ASP A 243 0.07 -26.21 -10.18
C ASP A 243 1.01 -25.01 -10.32
N GLU A 244 0.66 -24.07 -11.20
CA GLU A 244 1.33 -22.77 -11.36
C GLU A 244 1.25 -21.84 -10.12
N ALA A 245 0.62 -22.28 -9.03
CA ALA A 245 0.45 -21.49 -7.82
C ALA A 245 1.61 -21.67 -6.84
N GLU A 246 2.46 -20.63 -6.70
CA GLU A 246 3.46 -20.52 -5.63
C GLU A 246 2.80 -20.56 -4.25
N GLU A 247 3.41 -21.23 -3.26
CA GLU A 247 2.88 -21.35 -1.89
C GLU A 247 3.38 -20.17 -1.04
N ILE A 248 2.52 -19.60 -0.19
CA ILE A 248 2.94 -18.54 0.73
C ILE A 248 3.65 -19.17 1.93
N GLU A 249 4.90 -18.78 2.16
CA GLU A 249 5.67 -19.18 3.34
C GLU A 249 5.45 -18.20 4.50
N ALA A 250 5.47 -16.89 4.24
CA ALA A 250 5.21 -15.86 5.24
C ALA A 250 4.62 -14.60 4.58
N ILE A 251 3.96 -13.76 5.39
CA ILE A 251 3.45 -12.46 4.93
C ILE A 251 3.97 -11.37 5.88
N VAL A 252 4.57 -10.32 5.33
CA VAL A 252 4.86 -9.11 6.11
C VAL A 252 3.79 -8.07 5.79
N VAL A 253 3.17 -7.54 6.84
CA VAL A 253 2.15 -6.50 6.75
C VAL A 253 2.73 -5.22 7.31
N GLU A 254 2.83 -4.21 6.47
CA GLU A 254 3.22 -2.87 6.84
C GLU A 254 1.97 -1.98 6.82
N VAL A 255 1.64 -1.38 7.96
CA VAL A 255 0.46 -0.51 8.11
C VAL A 255 0.94 0.89 8.48
N SER A 256 0.47 1.89 7.74
CA SER A 256 0.72 3.29 8.08
C SER A 256 -0.55 3.96 8.60
N ASN A 257 -0.41 4.94 9.49
CA ASN A 257 -1.54 5.72 9.97
C ASN A 257 -1.52 7.15 9.40
N THR A 258 -2.71 7.62 9.04
CA THR A 258 -2.97 9.02 8.69
C THR A 258 -3.97 9.55 9.71
N PRO A 259 -3.75 10.71 10.36
CA PRO A 259 -2.77 11.76 10.03
C PRO A 259 -1.47 11.74 10.85
N TRP A 260 -1.19 10.70 11.65
CA TRP A 260 -0.04 10.68 12.58
C TRP A 260 1.31 10.43 11.89
N ASN A 261 1.30 9.83 10.69
CA ASN A 261 2.49 9.60 9.88
C ASN A 261 3.50 8.67 10.57
N GLU A 262 2.95 7.62 11.21
CA GLU A 262 3.65 6.52 11.86
C GLU A 262 3.41 5.23 11.06
N MET A 263 4.23 4.21 11.34
CA MET A 263 4.16 2.89 10.72
C MET A 263 4.22 1.80 11.77
N SER A 264 3.61 0.64 11.49
CA SER A 264 3.86 -0.58 12.24
C SER A 264 4.01 -1.76 11.27
N VAL A 265 4.92 -2.68 11.59
CA VAL A 265 5.21 -3.87 10.78
C VAL A 265 4.95 -5.14 11.57
N TYR A 266 4.24 -6.07 10.93
CA TYR A 266 3.91 -7.40 11.46
C TYR A 266 4.46 -8.48 10.53
N VAL A 267 5.11 -9.49 11.09
CA VAL A 267 5.50 -10.71 10.38
C VAL A 267 4.51 -11.82 10.72
N LEU A 268 3.69 -12.19 9.74
CA LEU A 268 2.69 -13.24 9.86
C LEU A 268 3.32 -14.58 9.47
N HIS A 269 3.70 -15.33 10.50
CA HIS A 269 4.28 -16.67 10.39
C HIS A 269 4.07 -17.44 11.71
N PRO A 270 3.88 -18.77 11.71
CA PRO A 270 3.66 -19.54 12.94
C PRO A 270 4.79 -19.42 13.98
N ASN A 271 6.03 -19.21 13.51
CA ASN A 271 7.20 -18.99 14.38
C ASN A 271 7.46 -17.51 14.72
N SER A 272 6.59 -16.58 14.32
CA SER A 272 6.79 -15.15 14.57
C SER A 272 6.50 -14.77 16.03
N VAL A 273 7.26 -13.83 16.58
CA VAL A 273 6.99 -13.18 17.88
C VAL A 273 5.67 -12.40 17.88
N ASP A 274 5.20 -11.97 16.71
CA ASP A 274 3.92 -11.26 16.56
C ASP A 274 2.70 -12.14 16.89
N THR A 275 2.93 -13.41 17.28
CA THR A 275 1.99 -14.37 17.88
C THR A 275 0.76 -14.59 17.02
N VAL A 276 0.83 -15.61 16.19
CA VAL A 276 -0.10 -15.80 15.09
C VAL A 276 -0.78 -17.16 15.19
N GLN A 277 -2.09 -17.18 15.40
CA GLN A 277 -2.86 -18.37 15.04
C GLN A 277 -2.96 -18.41 13.52
N SER A 278 -2.47 -19.49 12.91
CA SER A 278 -2.45 -19.65 11.46
C SER A 278 -3.34 -20.80 11.02
N PHE A 279 -4.21 -20.53 10.06
CA PHE A 279 -5.04 -21.56 9.44
C PHE A 279 -4.87 -21.50 7.93
N VAL A 280 -4.58 -22.66 7.33
CA VAL A 280 -4.49 -22.81 5.88
C VAL A 280 -5.69 -23.63 5.43
N TYR A 281 -6.46 -23.05 4.52
CA TYR A 281 -7.65 -23.68 3.95
C TYR A 281 -7.39 -24.07 2.50
N PRO A 282 -8.00 -25.18 2.03
CA PRO A 282 -7.92 -25.56 0.63
C PRO A 282 -8.49 -24.46 -0.29
N PRO A 283 -8.17 -24.50 -1.59
CA PRO A 283 -8.66 -23.51 -2.55
C PRO A 283 -10.19 -23.36 -2.51
N SER A 284 -10.66 -22.12 -2.43
CA SER A 284 -12.08 -21.76 -2.35
C SER A 284 -12.36 -20.47 -3.13
N ASP A 285 -13.64 -20.16 -3.39
CA ASP A 285 -14.07 -18.86 -3.94
C ASP A 285 -13.44 -18.47 -5.30
N GLY A 286 -13.18 -19.45 -6.16
CA GLY A 286 -12.59 -19.24 -7.49
C GLY A 286 -11.08 -18.98 -7.49
N PHE A 287 -10.40 -19.18 -6.36
CA PHE A 287 -8.93 -19.23 -6.29
C PHE A 287 -8.46 -20.67 -6.50
N LYS A 288 -7.38 -20.85 -7.27
CA LYS A 288 -6.68 -22.15 -7.40
C LYS A 288 -5.68 -22.40 -6.26
N SER A 289 -5.33 -21.34 -5.52
CA SER A 289 -4.37 -21.35 -4.42
C SER A 289 -5.04 -21.50 -3.06
N GLN A 290 -4.26 -21.91 -2.06
CA GLN A 290 -4.70 -21.99 -0.67
C GLN A 290 -5.07 -20.61 -0.12
N SER A 291 -5.97 -20.60 0.87
CA SER A 291 -6.30 -19.39 1.62
C SER A 291 -5.62 -19.41 2.99
N TYR A 292 -4.98 -18.31 3.36
CA TYR A 292 -4.23 -18.19 4.61
C TYR A 292 -4.97 -17.25 5.56
N ARG A 293 -5.21 -17.69 6.80
CA ARG A 293 -5.84 -16.87 7.83
C ARG A 293 -4.91 -16.73 9.02
N TYR A 294 -4.74 -15.51 9.48
CA TYR A 294 -3.85 -15.17 10.57
C TYR A 294 -4.59 -14.32 11.61
N THR A 295 -4.46 -14.69 12.88
CA THR A 295 -5.05 -13.94 14.00
C THR A 295 -3.98 -13.52 15.00
N TRP A 296 -3.94 -12.23 15.34
CA TRP A 296 -2.95 -11.65 16.27
C TRP A 296 -3.50 -10.39 16.97
N ARG A 297 -2.81 -9.93 18.01
CA ARG A 297 -3.24 -8.77 18.80
C ARG A 297 -2.95 -7.44 18.07
N LYS A 298 -3.92 -6.53 18.04
CA LYS A 298 -3.69 -5.16 17.54
C LYS A 298 -2.80 -4.38 18.50
N ASN A 299 -1.67 -3.88 18.00
CA ASN A 299 -0.76 -3.01 18.75
C ASN A 299 -0.56 -1.63 18.09
N PHE A 300 -1.24 -1.31 16.98
CA PHE A 300 -1.08 -0.05 16.26
C PHE A 300 -2.39 0.76 16.18
N HIS A 301 -2.31 2.08 16.40
CA HIS A 301 -3.47 2.97 16.39
C HIS A 301 -3.68 3.58 14.99
N VAL A 302 -4.69 3.09 14.28
CA VAL A 302 -4.95 3.44 12.86
C VAL A 302 -6.19 4.31 12.65
N SER A 303 -7.02 4.51 13.67
CA SER A 303 -8.28 5.24 13.52
C SER A 303 -8.68 5.93 14.83
N PRO A 304 -9.05 7.22 14.80
CA PRO A 304 -9.54 7.94 15.97
C PRO A 304 -10.95 7.49 16.42
N PHE A 305 -11.58 6.56 15.71
CA PHE A 305 -12.90 6.02 16.07
C PHE A 305 -12.81 4.54 16.45
N MET A 306 -11.61 4.06 16.83
CA MET A 306 -11.40 2.67 17.20
C MET A 306 -10.43 2.55 18.36
N THR A 307 -10.78 1.74 19.36
CA THR A 307 -9.90 1.48 20.50
C THR A 307 -8.74 0.54 20.11
N MET A 308 -7.74 0.46 20.99
CA MET A 308 -6.64 -0.49 20.85
C MET A 308 -7.03 -1.93 21.22
N ASP A 309 -8.14 -2.10 21.93
CA ASP A 309 -8.58 -3.38 22.46
C ASP A 309 -9.28 -4.26 21.41
N HIS A 310 -8.51 -4.75 20.43
CA HIS A 310 -9.00 -5.63 19.38
C HIS A 310 -7.95 -6.68 18.97
N ASP A 311 -8.43 -7.79 18.47
CA ASP A 311 -7.64 -8.80 17.78
C ASP A 311 -7.91 -8.68 16.28
N TYR A 312 -6.84 -8.73 15.50
CA TYR A 312 -6.89 -8.80 14.06
C TYR A 312 -7.15 -10.22 13.61
N ASP A 313 -8.02 -10.39 12.62
CA ASP A 313 -8.28 -11.66 11.95
C ASP A 313 -8.28 -11.43 10.44
N TRP A 314 -7.16 -11.76 9.79
CA TRP A 314 -6.93 -11.46 8.38
C TRP A 314 -6.94 -12.73 7.55
N LYS A 315 -7.67 -12.69 6.43
CA LYS A 315 -7.71 -13.73 5.40
C LYS A 315 -7.02 -13.21 4.14
N PHE A 316 -6.09 -13.99 3.60
CA PHE A 316 -5.34 -13.71 2.37
C PHE A 316 -5.62 -14.79 1.34
N GLN A 317 -5.91 -14.38 0.11
CA GLN A 317 -6.08 -15.23 -1.05
C GLN A 317 -5.30 -14.60 -2.20
N ILE A 318 -4.26 -15.28 -2.68
CA ILE A 318 -3.36 -14.77 -3.73
C ILE A 318 -3.31 -15.74 -4.89
N SER A 319 -3.54 -15.26 -6.10
CA SER A 319 -3.25 -15.97 -7.35
C SER A 319 -2.47 -15.06 -8.29
N GLN A 320 -2.05 -15.60 -9.43
CA GLN A 320 -1.31 -14.82 -10.43
C GLN A 320 -2.09 -13.57 -10.88
N ASP A 321 -3.41 -13.64 -10.99
CA ASP A 321 -4.24 -12.58 -11.56
C ASP A 321 -5.26 -11.97 -10.59
N ARG A 322 -5.34 -12.44 -9.36
CA ARG A 322 -6.26 -11.90 -8.35
C ARG A 322 -5.65 -11.97 -6.96
N ILE A 323 -5.80 -10.89 -6.20
CA ILE A 323 -5.41 -10.84 -4.80
C ILE A 323 -6.62 -10.32 -4.03
N LYS A 324 -7.03 -11.08 -3.02
CA LYS A 324 -8.11 -10.71 -2.11
C LYS A 324 -7.60 -10.78 -0.68
N VAL A 325 -7.81 -9.70 0.04
CA VAL A 325 -7.44 -9.57 1.46
C VAL A 325 -8.64 -9.05 2.22
N GLU A 326 -8.95 -9.69 3.34
CA GLU A 326 -10.01 -9.29 4.25
C GLU A 326 -9.42 -9.24 5.66
N ALA A 327 -9.51 -8.09 6.31
CA ALA A 327 -9.03 -7.81 7.64
C ALA A 327 -10.22 -7.52 8.56
N LYS A 328 -10.42 -8.35 9.58
CA LYS A 328 -11.43 -8.16 10.62
C LYS A 328 -10.78 -7.67 11.90
N MET A 329 -11.53 -6.84 12.64
CA MET A 329 -11.20 -6.46 14.02
C MET A 329 -12.29 -6.99 14.93
N ILE A 330 -11.88 -7.86 15.85
CA ILE A 330 -12.77 -8.55 16.79
C ILE A 330 -12.38 -8.11 18.20
N ARG A 331 -13.38 -7.86 19.05
CA ARG A 331 -13.17 -7.56 20.47
C ARG A 331 -13.78 -8.65 21.32
N HIS A 332 -13.01 -9.19 22.25
CA HIS A 332 -13.50 -10.19 23.21
C HIS A 332 -13.94 -9.48 24.50
N PRO A 333 -15.23 -9.50 24.85
CA PRO A 333 -15.69 -8.88 26.09
C PRO A 333 -15.12 -9.64 27.30
N GLN A 334 -14.60 -8.91 28.29
CA GLN A 334 -14.06 -9.50 29.53
C GLN A 334 -15.15 -10.06 30.47
N GLN A 335 -16.44 -9.84 30.18
CA GLN A 335 -17.53 -9.96 31.16
C GLN A 335 -18.73 -10.83 30.70
N THR A 336 -18.62 -11.53 29.57
CA THR A 336 -19.68 -12.43 29.10
C THR A 336 -19.17 -13.87 29.01
N ASP A 337 -19.95 -14.84 29.50
CA ASP A 337 -19.69 -16.29 29.35
C ASP A 337 -19.65 -16.76 27.89
N SER A 338 -19.98 -15.89 26.93
CA SER A 338 -19.79 -16.12 25.50
C SER A 338 -18.31 -16.02 25.13
N LYS A 339 -17.75 -17.14 24.64
CA LYS A 339 -16.41 -17.19 24.04
C LYS A 339 -16.31 -16.47 22.69
N ASP A 340 -17.45 -16.07 22.11
CA ASP A 340 -17.49 -15.47 20.79
C ASP A 340 -17.15 -13.97 20.86
N GLY A 341 -16.12 -13.58 20.11
CA GLY A 341 -15.74 -12.18 19.97
C GLY A 341 -16.74 -11.39 19.14
N VAL A 342 -16.89 -10.10 19.46
CA VAL A 342 -17.77 -9.18 18.73
C VAL A 342 -17.00 -8.57 17.55
N LEU A 343 -17.55 -8.68 16.35
CA LEU A 343 -16.99 -8.04 15.16
C LEU A 343 -17.25 -6.53 15.18
N TYR A 344 -16.18 -5.73 15.18
CA TYR A 344 -16.28 -4.27 15.18
C TYR A 344 -16.09 -3.67 13.79
N PHE A 345 -15.18 -4.24 13.01
CA PHE A 345 -14.79 -3.66 11.73
C PHE A 345 -14.30 -4.73 10.76
N THR A 346 -14.55 -4.48 9.48
CA THR A 346 -14.03 -5.27 8.36
C THR A 346 -13.53 -4.31 7.29
N ALA A 347 -12.28 -4.44 6.90
CA ALA A 347 -11.76 -3.80 5.70
C ALA A 347 -11.14 -4.84 4.79
N GLY A 348 -11.05 -4.53 3.51
CA GLY A 348 -10.41 -5.43 2.58
C GLY A 348 -10.39 -4.86 1.19
N PHE A 349 -9.74 -5.61 0.32
CA PHE A 349 -9.74 -5.33 -1.10
C PHE A 349 -9.78 -6.62 -1.90
N ASP A 350 -10.33 -6.51 -3.10
CA ASP A 350 -10.33 -7.56 -4.12
C ASP A 350 -9.87 -6.93 -5.42
N ILE A 351 -8.64 -7.26 -5.81
CA ILE A 351 -7.92 -6.62 -6.91
C ILE A 351 -7.54 -7.68 -7.95
N HIS A 352 -7.66 -7.32 -9.22
CA HIS A 352 -7.40 -8.19 -10.35
C HIS A 352 -6.31 -7.60 -11.23
N ARG A 353 -5.46 -8.45 -11.82
CA ARG A 353 -4.47 -8.04 -12.80
C ARG A 353 -5.23 -7.46 -13.99
N LYS A 354 -5.11 -6.14 -14.17
CA LYS A 354 -5.79 -5.44 -15.26
C LYS A 354 -4.89 -5.27 -16.47
N VAL A 355 -3.60 -5.14 -16.22
CA VAL A 355 -2.61 -4.85 -17.23
C VAL A 355 -1.57 -5.95 -17.24
N THR A 356 -1.63 -6.81 -18.26
CA THR A 356 -0.49 -7.68 -18.58
C THR A 356 0.56 -6.84 -19.29
N PRO A 357 1.79 -6.79 -18.75
CA PRO A 357 2.91 -6.13 -19.41
C PRO A 357 3.03 -6.56 -20.88
N SER A 358 3.05 -5.56 -21.76
CA SER A 358 3.05 -5.73 -23.21
C SER A 358 3.78 -4.54 -23.85
N SER A 359 3.92 -4.52 -25.17
CA SER A 359 4.60 -3.42 -25.88
C SER A 359 4.01 -2.02 -25.63
N ARG A 360 2.76 -1.93 -25.13
CA ARG A 360 2.08 -0.66 -24.78
C ARG A 360 2.06 -0.39 -23.26
N TYR A 361 2.75 -1.18 -22.46
CA TYR A 361 2.73 -1.08 -21.00
C TYR A 361 3.06 0.32 -20.46
N PRO A 362 4.09 1.04 -20.97
CA PRO A 362 4.37 2.40 -20.50
C PRO A 362 3.21 3.39 -20.73
N LEU A 363 2.46 3.27 -21.82
CA LEU A 363 1.29 4.13 -22.07
C LEU A 363 0.15 3.85 -21.10
N GLN A 364 -0.03 2.57 -20.73
CA GLN A 364 -1.02 2.18 -19.73
C GLN A 364 -0.64 2.72 -18.36
N LEU A 365 0.65 2.62 -17.99
CA LEU A 365 1.20 3.22 -16.78
C LEU A 365 1.04 4.73 -16.74
N ALA A 366 1.36 5.45 -17.83
CA ALA A 366 1.17 6.89 -17.91
C ALA A 366 -0.28 7.30 -17.56
N ARG A 367 -1.27 6.52 -18.04
CA ARG A 367 -2.68 6.76 -17.73
C ARG A 367 -2.99 6.72 -16.23
N ILE A 368 -2.31 5.86 -15.48
CA ILE A 368 -2.49 5.76 -14.03
C ILE A 368 -1.72 6.88 -13.34
N ILE A 369 -0.45 7.10 -13.70
CA ILE A 369 0.41 8.13 -13.09
C ILE A 369 -0.29 9.49 -13.10
N TYR A 370 -0.87 9.93 -14.22
CA TYR A 370 -1.50 11.26 -14.26
C TYR A 370 -2.82 11.34 -13.48
N ARG A 371 -3.56 10.23 -13.33
CA ARG A 371 -4.86 10.22 -12.63
C ARG A 371 -4.72 9.96 -11.13
N PHE A 372 -3.70 9.21 -10.73
CA PHE A 372 -3.59 8.66 -9.38
C PHE A 372 -3.50 9.74 -8.29
N PRO A 373 -2.72 10.83 -8.41
CA PRO A 373 -2.71 11.90 -7.40
C PRO A 373 -4.08 12.54 -7.18
N ILE A 374 -4.85 12.74 -8.27
CA ILE A 374 -6.21 13.27 -8.20
C ILE A 374 -7.11 12.29 -7.44
N TYR A 375 -7.01 10.99 -7.74
CA TYR A 375 -7.76 9.98 -7.00
C TYR A 375 -7.40 9.92 -5.53
N CYS A 376 -6.12 10.01 -5.18
CA CYS A 376 -5.69 10.02 -3.77
C CYS A 376 -6.27 11.22 -3.03
N PHE A 377 -6.21 12.41 -3.64
CA PHE A 377 -6.81 13.60 -3.05
C PHE A 377 -8.31 13.45 -2.84
N ILE A 378 -9.05 12.95 -3.85
CA ILE A 378 -10.49 12.69 -3.74
C ILE A 378 -10.78 11.68 -2.62
N ILE A 379 -10.01 10.59 -2.56
CA ILE A 379 -10.18 9.56 -1.52
C ILE A 379 -9.90 10.15 -0.14
N GLN A 380 -8.83 10.94 0.02
CA GLN A 380 -8.54 11.61 1.29
C GLN A 380 -9.69 12.52 1.73
N VAL A 381 -10.21 13.38 0.85
CA VAL A 381 -11.37 14.22 1.19
C VAL A 381 -12.58 13.35 1.55
N TRP A 382 -12.82 12.27 0.80
CA TRP A 382 -13.96 11.38 1.04
C TRP A 382 -13.84 10.62 2.38
N ILE A 383 -12.70 10.04 2.73
CA ILE A 383 -12.54 9.34 4.01
C ILE A 383 -12.70 10.28 5.20
N HIS A 384 -12.28 11.56 5.07
CA HIS A 384 -12.50 12.58 6.11
C HIS A 384 -13.98 12.98 6.19
N TYR A 385 -14.68 13.03 5.06
CA TYR A 385 -16.13 13.23 5.04
C TYR A 385 -16.87 12.07 5.73
N GLU A 386 -16.47 10.82 5.50
CA GLU A 386 -17.06 9.68 6.21
C GLU A 386 -16.72 9.70 7.72
N ALA A 387 -15.50 10.12 8.10
CA ALA A 387 -15.14 10.38 9.50
C ALA A 387 -16.04 11.44 10.15
N LEU A 388 -16.34 12.54 9.44
CA LEU A 388 -17.26 13.57 9.91
C LEU A 388 -18.69 13.04 10.08
N LYS A 389 -19.18 12.19 9.18
CA LYS A 389 -20.48 11.52 9.37
C LYS A 389 -20.50 10.61 10.59
N LEU A 390 -19.40 9.92 10.90
CA LEU A 390 -19.31 9.10 12.11
C LEU A 390 -19.40 9.95 13.38
N LEU A 391 -18.74 11.12 13.38
CA LEU A 391 -18.87 12.11 14.46
C LEU A 391 -20.31 12.57 14.63
N MET A 392 -20.98 12.94 13.53
CA MET A 392 -22.40 13.33 13.56
C MET A 392 -23.34 12.21 14.03
N LYS A 393 -22.91 10.94 13.90
CA LYS A 393 -23.64 9.76 14.43
C LYS A 393 -23.33 9.46 15.90
N GLY A 394 -22.56 10.31 16.58
CA GLY A 394 -22.20 10.13 18.00
C GLY A 394 -21.12 9.09 18.27
N VAL A 395 -20.33 8.70 17.25
CA VAL A 395 -19.20 7.78 17.48
C VAL A 395 -18.09 8.51 18.23
N GLN A 396 -17.70 7.97 19.39
CA GLN A 396 -16.69 8.56 20.25
C GLN A 396 -15.33 8.71 19.55
N PHE A 397 -14.73 9.89 19.70
CA PHE A 397 -13.35 10.16 19.31
C PHE A 397 -12.39 9.66 20.39
N ILE A 398 -11.39 8.89 19.98
CA ILE A 398 -10.36 8.29 20.82
C ILE A 398 -9.02 8.93 20.42
N PRO A 399 -8.37 9.67 21.34
CA PRO A 399 -7.09 10.32 21.05
C PRO A 399 -5.98 9.29 20.86
N HIS A 400 -4.93 9.69 20.14
CA HIS A 400 -3.76 8.84 19.95
C HIS A 400 -3.07 8.57 21.29
N PRO A 401 -2.70 7.32 21.61
CA PRO A 401 -2.14 6.95 22.92
C PRO A 401 -0.93 7.77 23.36
N GLU A 402 -0.07 8.16 22.42
CA GLU A 402 1.18 8.87 22.69
C GLU A 402 1.10 10.39 22.49
N GLY A 403 -0.08 10.94 22.24
CA GLY A 403 -0.24 12.38 22.04
C GLY A 403 0.54 12.94 20.83
N SER A 404 0.88 12.10 19.85
CA SER A 404 1.64 12.42 18.63
C SER A 404 0.85 13.29 17.63
N GLU A 405 0.15 14.31 18.12
CA GLU A 405 -0.74 15.12 17.31
C GLU A 405 0.03 15.95 16.26
N THR A 406 -0.15 15.59 14.98
CA THR A 406 0.27 16.42 13.84
C THR A 406 -0.59 17.68 13.73
N GLY A 407 -0.11 18.73 13.07
CA GLY A 407 -0.88 19.97 12.86
C GLY A 407 -2.24 19.73 12.19
N ALA A 408 -2.36 18.71 11.32
CA ALA A 408 -3.62 18.29 10.72
C ALA A 408 -4.57 17.64 11.76
N SER A 409 -4.06 16.76 12.64
CA SER A 409 -4.86 16.20 13.73
C SER A 409 -5.31 17.26 14.74
N LYS A 410 -4.47 18.26 15.03
CA LYS A 410 -4.81 19.42 15.87
C LYS A 410 -5.90 20.27 15.24
N ALA A 411 -5.82 20.53 13.93
CA ALA A 411 -6.85 21.27 13.21
C ALA A 411 -8.20 20.53 13.25
N ILE A 412 -8.20 19.21 13.03
CA ILE A 412 -9.40 18.38 13.17
C ILE A 412 -9.93 18.43 14.61
N ALA A 413 -9.06 18.27 15.63
CA ALA A 413 -9.44 18.37 17.04
C ALA A 413 -10.03 19.74 17.40
N VAL A 414 -9.46 20.83 16.87
CA VAL A 414 -9.93 22.20 17.09
C VAL A 414 -11.28 22.44 16.42
N VAL A 415 -11.49 21.94 15.19
CA VAL A 415 -12.77 22.05 14.49
C VAL A 415 -13.86 21.18 15.14
N THR A 416 -13.48 20.04 15.71
CA THR A 416 -14.43 19.09 16.31
C THR A 416 -14.80 19.43 17.76
N LYS A 417 -13.92 20.07 18.54
CA LYS A 417 -14.21 20.53 19.92
C LYS A 417 -15.52 21.33 20.07
N PRO A 418 -15.81 22.37 19.27
CA PRO A 418 -17.08 23.10 19.37
C PRO A 418 -18.28 22.26 18.94
N VAL A 419 -18.11 21.28 18.03
CA VAL A 419 -19.16 20.32 17.67
C VAL A 419 -19.48 19.41 18.85
N PHE A 420 -18.46 18.90 19.56
CA PHE A 420 -18.66 18.11 20.78
C PHE A 420 -19.33 18.91 21.89
N ALA A 421 -18.90 20.15 22.14
CA ALA A 421 -19.55 21.01 23.13
C ALA A 421 -21.03 21.27 22.79
N ALA A 422 -21.35 21.45 21.50
CA ALA A 422 -22.73 21.61 21.05
C ALA A 422 -23.55 20.32 21.18
N MET A 423 -22.97 19.15 20.86
CA MET A 423 -23.62 17.85 21.01
C MET A 423 -23.86 17.51 22.48
N ASP A 424 -22.89 17.76 23.38
CA ASP A 424 -23.05 17.55 24.82
C ASP A 424 -24.18 18.43 25.39
N ILE A 425 -24.31 19.68 24.93
CA ILE A 425 -25.42 20.57 25.32
C ILE A 425 -26.76 20.00 24.82
N VAL A 426 -26.82 19.52 23.58
CA VAL A 426 -28.05 18.93 23.00
C VAL A 426 -28.43 17.64 23.71
N ASP A 427 -27.46 16.76 24.01
CA ASP A 427 -27.70 15.51 24.73
C ASP A 427 -28.11 15.76 26.18
N THR A 428 -27.51 16.76 26.85
CA THR A 428 -27.92 17.20 28.19
C THR A 428 -29.36 17.72 28.15
N TRP A 429 -29.69 18.60 27.20
CA TRP A 429 -31.04 19.14 27.02
C TRP A 429 -32.09 18.05 26.69
N LEU A 430 -31.74 17.08 25.84
CA LEU A 430 -32.61 15.94 25.51
C LEU A 430 -32.79 14.99 26.72
N SER A 431 -31.75 14.79 27.53
CA SER A 431 -31.83 13.99 28.75
C SER A 431 -32.73 14.65 29.80
N GLU A 432 -32.58 15.96 30.02
CA GLU A 432 -33.43 16.75 30.92
C GLU A 432 -34.89 16.80 30.43
N TRP A 433 -35.12 16.87 29.11
CA TRP A 433 -36.46 16.81 28.54
C TRP A 433 -37.11 15.44 28.75
N ARG A 434 -36.36 14.35 28.59
CA ARG A 434 -36.84 12.97 28.79
C ARG A 434 -37.14 12.68 30.26
N ASP A 435 -36.35 13.21 31.19
CA ASP A 435 -36.55 13.02 32.62
C ASP A 435 -37.71 13.89 33.15
N ASN A 436 -37.88 15.12 32.64
CA ASN A 436 -39.04 15.97 32.92
C ASN A 436 -40.35 15.45 32.28
N GLY A 437 -40.25 14.61 31.25
CA GLY A 437 -41.40 13.92 30.66
C GLY A 437 -41.91 12.77 31.53
N LYS A 438 -41.02 12.08 32.25
CA LYS A 438 -41.38 10.98 33.15
C LYS A 438 -41.92 11.43 34.50
N SER A 439 -41.53 12.61 34.98
CA SER A 439 -42.04 13.17 36.25
C SER A 439 -43.44 13.80 36.15
N LYS A 440 -44.11 13.68 35.00
CA LYS A 440 -45.48 14.18 34.76
C LYS A 440 -46.51 13.05 34.53
N GLU A 441 -46.09 11.79 34.58
CA GLU A 441 -46.97 10.61 34.49
C GLU A 441 -47.11 9.81 35.81
N GLU A 442 -46.57 10.33 36.92
CA GLU A 442 -46.96 9.97 38.30
C GLU A 442 -47.81 11.09 38.89
#